data_AF-A0A6I6JTG8-F1
#
_entry.id   AF-A0A6I6JTG8-F1
#
_cell.length_a   1.000
_cell.length_b   1.000
_cell.length_c   1.000
_cell.angle_alpha   90.00
_cell.angle_beta   90.00
_cell.angle_gamma   90.00
#
_symmetry.space_group_name_H-M   'P 1'
#
loop_
_entity.id
_entity.type
_entity.pdbx_description
1 polymer ?
#
loop_
_entity_poly.entity_id
_entity_poly.type
_entity_poly.pdbx_seq_one_letter_code
_entity_poly.pdbx_strand_id
1 'polypeptide(L)'
;MITLFLILLVSAVLLFLAINKISAQRVREVNALDSQKRSMEHRLEFMLKQRKELRKELEDKERKLSTLKNSQDGIKTVSAGDLGIEDENEDQKVSRYLLQEGKISLEQNEKVMQKMSVLKMDFLGSCLALGYIDLKTAQKAMKVNKIKSKATGLND
;
A
#
# COMPACT_ATOMS: atom_id res chain seq x y z
N MET A 1 -36.91 15.24 71.71
CA MET A 1 -35.57 15.77 71.37
C MET A 1 -34.63 14.70 70.81
N ILE A 2 -34.51 13.53 71.44
CA ILE A 2 -33.60 12.45 71.00
C ILE A 2 -33.94 11.92 69.59
N THR A 3 -35.23 11.78 69.27
CA THR A 3 -35.70 11.31 67.94
C THR A 3 -35.36 12.27 66.80
N LEU A 4 -35.47 13.58 67.02
CA LEU A 4 -35.09 14.60 66.02
C LEU A 4 -33.58 14.59 65.75
N PHE A 5 -32.77 14.40 66.80
CA PHE A 5 -31.32 14.27 66.66
C PHE A 5 -30.92 13.03 65.88
N LEU A 6 -31.58 11.89 66.10
CA LEU A 6 -31.34 10.66 65.34
C LEU A 6 -31.70 10.82 63.86
N ILE A 7 -32.82 11.48 63.54
CA ILE A 7 -33.23 11.74 62.15
C ILE A 7 -32.20 12.65 61.45
N LEU A 8 -31.72 13.70 62.13
CA LEU A 8 -30.68 14.57 61.59
C LEU A 8 -29.37 13.82 61.33
N LEU A 9 -28.93 12.98 62.26
CA LEU A 9 -27.72 12.15 62.08
C LEU A 9 -27.85 11.21 60.89
N VAL A 10 -28.99 10.52 60.75
CA VAL A 10 -29.24 9.63 59.61
C VAL A 10 -29.26 10.42 58.29
N SER A 11 -29.88 11.60 58.26
CA SER A 11 -29.87 12.46 57.06
C SER A 11 -28.47 12.94 56.69
N ALA A 12 -27.64 13.28 57.67
CA ALA A 12 -26.26 13.72 57.45
C ALA A 12 -25.39 12.59 56.90
N VAL A 13 -25.55 11.37 57.43
CA VAL A 13 -24.85 10.18 56.92
C VAL A 13 -25.29 9.85 55.48
N LEU A 14 -26.59 9.92 55.17
CA LEU A 14 -27.09 9.69 53.82
C LEU A 14 -26.55 10.73 52.82
N LEU A 15 -26.52 12.01 53.20
CA LEU A 15 -25.94 13.07 52.38
C LEU A 15 -24.44 12.86 52.15
N PHE A 16 -23.69 12.47 53.18
CA PHE A 16 -22.27 12.19 53.07
C PHE A 16 -21.98 11.03 52.10
N LEU A 17 -22.78 9.96 52.16
CA LEU A 17 -22.66 8.83 51.23
C LEU A 17 -23.01 9.22 49.78
N ALA A 18 -24.02 10.06 49.58
CA ALA A 18 -24.40 10.56 48.26
C ALA A 18 -23.29 11.42 47.64
N ILE A 19 -22.69 12.33 48.41
CA ILE A 19 -21.59 13.19 47.97
C ILE A 19 -20.37 12.34 47.57
N ASN A 20 -20.02 11.34 48.37
CA ASN A 20 -18.89 10.46 48.06
C ASN A 20 -19.12 9.65 46.78
N LYS A 21 -20.34 9.19 46.52
CA LYS A 21 -20.67 8.48 45.26
C LYS A 21 -20.55 9.40 44.04
N ILE A 22 -21.05 10.63 44.13
CA ILE A 22 -20.97 11.61 43.04
C ILE A 22 -19.51 11.99 42.76
N SER A 23 -18.72 12.24 43.81
CA SER A 23 -17.30 12.54 43.70
C SER A 23 -16.54 11.40 43.00
N ALA A 24 -16.79 10.15 43.40
CA ALA A 24 -16.16 8.98 42.78
C ALA A 24 -16.53 8.82 41.29
N GLN A 25 -17.78 9.11 40.90
CA GLN A 25 -18.19 9.09 39.49
C GLN A 25 -17.50 10.19 38.69
N ARG A 26 -17.43 11.41 39.21
CA ARG A 26 -16.73 12.53 38.57
C ARG A 26 -15.26 12.24 38.35
N VAL A 27 -14.58 11.68 39.35
CA VAL A 27 -13.16 11.28 39.21
C VAL A 27 -12.99 10.21 38.13
N ARG A 28 -13.91 9.25 38.01
CA ARG A 28 -13.86 8.22 36.95
C ARG A 28 -14.06 8.82 35.55
N GLU A 29 -15.02 9.71 35.39
CA GLU A 29 -15.25 10.41 34.11
C GLU A 29 -14.05 11.26 33.70
N VAL A 30 -13.49 12.02 34.64
CA VAL A 30 -12.29 12.85 34.40
C VAL A 30 -11.09 11.98 34.03
N ASN A 31 -10.86 10.88 34.75
CA ASN A 31 -9.77 9.96 34.44
C ASN A 31 -9.95 9.26 33.08
N ALA A 32 -11.19 8.91 32.72
CA ALA A 32 -11.49 8.34 31.41
C ALA A 32 -11.20 9.34 30.28
N LEU A 33 -11.65 10.58 30.42
CA LEU A 33 -11.38 11.65 29.45
C LEU A 33 -9.88 11.96 29.34
N ASP A 34 -9.16 11.99 30.47
CA ASP A 34 -7.71 12.24 30.47
C ASP A 34 -6.95 11.07 29.81
N SER A 35 -7.39 9.82 30.04
CA SER A 35 -6.82 8.66 29.36
C SER A 35 -7.04 8.72 27.84
N GLN A 36 -8.24 9.15 27.41
CA GLN A 36 -8.56 9.29 26.00
C GLN A 36 -7.72 10.40 25.36
N LYS A 37 -7.57 11.54 26.03
CA LYS A 37 -6.71 12.64 25.59
C LYS A 37 -5.26 12.18 25.40
N ARG A 38 -4.67 11.51 26.38
CA ARG A 38 -3.30 10.98 26.29
C ARG A 38 -3.15 9.97 25.15
N SER A 39 -4.15 9.11 24.93
CA SER A 39 -4.12 8.14 23.83
C SER A 39 -4.11 8.83 22.46
N MET A 40 -4.86 9.92 22.31
CA MET A 40 -4.90 10.70 21.08
C MET A 40 -3.60 11.48 20.86
N GLU A 41 -3.02 12.06 21.91
CA GLU A 41 -1.72 12.73 21.86
C GLU A 41 -0.62 11.76 21.42
N HIS A 42 -0.56 10.57 22.01
CA HIS A 42 0.40 9.53 21.59
C HIS A 42 0.19 9.10 20.13
N ARG A 43 -1.05 8.94 19.69
CA ARG A 43 -1.34 8.57 18.29
C ARG A 43 -0.90 9.67 17.32
N LEU A 44 -1.09 10.94 17.69
CA LEU A 44 -0.65 12.08 16.90
C LEU A 44 0.88 12.13 16.82
N GLU A 45 1.58 11.99 17.95
CA GLU A 45 3.05 11.91 17.97
C GLU A 45 3.59 10.76 17.11
N PHE A 46 2.95 9.59 17.19
CA PHE A 46 3.33 8.43 16.39
C PHE A 46 3.16 8.70 14.88
N MET A 47 2.03 9.27 14.48
CA MET A 47 1.77 9.66 13.08
C MET A 47 2.77 10.69 12.58
N LEU A 48 3.14 11.67 13.41
CA LEU A 48 4.18 12.66 13.06
C LEU A 48 5.54 12.01 12.86
N LYS A 49 5.91 11.05 13.72
CA LYS A 49 7.16 10.27 13.57
C LYS A 49 7.15 9.47 12.28
N GLN A 50 6.08 8.72 12.00
CA GLN A 50 5.95 7.95 10.75
C GLN A 50 6.02 8.85 9.52
N ARG A 51 5.36 10.02 9.53
CA ARG A 51 5.43 10.96 8.41
C ARG A 51 6.85 11.47 8.18
N LYS A 52 7.60 11.73 9.26
CA LYS A 52 9.00 12.16 9.17
C LYS A 52 9.90 11.05 8.61
N GLU A 53 9.68 9.81 9.02
CA GLU A 53 10.39 8.64 8.53
C GLU A 53 10.12 8.37 7.05
N LEU A 54 8.85 8.36 6.64
CA LEU A 54 8.44 8.22 5.24
C LEU A 54 9.01 9.34 4.35
N ARG A 55 9.08 10.58 4.85
CA ARG A 55 9.73 11.69 4.12
C ARG A 55 11.22 11.43 3.93
N LYS A 56 11.92 10.94 4.95
CA LYS A 56 13.33 10.56 4.83
C LYS A 56 13.52 9.42 3.83
N GLU A 57 12.65 8.40 3.86
CA GLU A 57 12.72 7.31 2.89
C GLU A 57 12.49 7.80 1.46
N LEU A 58 11.55 8.72 1.25
CA LEU A 58 11.34 9.35 -0.06
C LEU A 58 12.56 10.13 -0.51
N GLU A 59 13.12 10.99 0.35
CA GLU A 59 14.34 11.75 0.06
C GLU A 59 15.52 10.82 -0.25
N ASP A 60 15.68 9.73 0.50
CA ASP A 60 16.74 8.74 0.28
C ASP A 60 16.54 8.00 -1.05
N LYS A 61 15.31 7.61 -1.39
CA LYS A 61 15.02 6.97 -2.68
C LYS A 61 15.20 7.94 -3.84
N GLU A 62 14.80 9.20 -3.69
CA GLU A 62 15.02 10.24 -4.69
C GLU A 62 16.51 10.56 -4.88
N ARG A 63 17.28 10.61 -3.78
CA ARG A 63 18.74 10.72 -3.84
C ARG A 63 19.36 9.52 -4.54
N LYS A 64 18.93 8.29 -4.23
CA LYS A 64 19.38 7.08 -4.93
C LYS A 64 19.02 7.10 -6.41
N LEU A 65 17.84 7.58 -6.77
CA LEU A 65 17.43 7.72 -8.17
C LEU A 65 18.24 8.79 -8.91
N SER A 66 18.50 9.92 -8.27
CA SER A 66 19.31 11.00 -8.87
C SER A 66 20.78 10.62 -8.98
N THR A 67 21.36 9.89 -8.01
CA THR A 67 22.70 9.32 -8.15
C THR A 67 22.74 8.28 -9.25
N LEU A 68 21.76 7.37 -9.35
CA LEU A 68 21.67 6.42 -10.47
C LEU A 68 21.54 7.14 -11.83
N LYS A 69 20.76 8.22 -11.90
CA LYS A 69 20.57 9.02 -13.12
C LYS A 69 21.82 9.79 -13.54
N ASN A 70 22.56 10.35 -12.58
CA ASN A 70 23.78 11.13 -12.85
C ASN A 70 25.03 10.27 -12.95
N SER A 71 25.02 9.06 -12.41
CA SER A 71 25.98 8.02 -12.74
C SER A 71 25.69 7.62 -14.18
N GLN A 72 26.50 8.09 -15.12
CA GLN A 72 26.38 7.86 -16.56
C GLN A 72 26.51 6.36 -16.96
N ASP A 73 26.49 5.45 -15.98
CA ASP A 73 26.53 3.99 -16.10
C ASP A 73 25.34 3.28 -15.39
N GLY A 74 24.44 4.01 -14.72
CA GLY A 74 23.52 3.45 -13.71
C GLY A 74 22.03 3.42 -14.04
N ILE A 75 21.58 4.16 -15.05
CA ILE A 75 20.29 3.91 -15.71
C ILE A 75 20.62 3.68 -17.18
N LYS A 76 21.35 2.57 -17.44
CA LYS A 76 20.87 1.72 -18.52
C LYS A 76 19.43 1.43 -18.15
N THR A 77 18.48 2.21 -18.70
CA THR A 77 17.27 1.59 -19.24
C THR A 77 17.79 0.31 -19.82
N VAL A 78 17.40 -0.84 -19.26
CA VAL A 78 17.80 -2.13 -19.82
C VAL A 78 17.36 -2.05 -21.27
N SER A 79 18.29 -1.61 -22.12
CA SER A 79 18.07 -1.41 -23.51
C SER A 79 18.03 -2.83 -23.99
N ALA A 80 17.03 -3.15 -24.80
CA ALA A 80 16.81 -4.51 -25.27
C ALA A 80 18.06 -5.13 -25.94
N GLY A 81 19.11 -4.34 -26.22
CA GLY A 81 20.41 -4.82 -26.72
C GLY A 81 21.51 -5.08 -25.67
N ASP A 82 21.38 -4.66 -24.39
CA ASP A 82 22.43 -4.87 -23.37
C ASP A 82 22.27 -6.18 -22.58
N LEU A 83 21.06 -6.74 -22.60
CA LEU A 83 20.87 -8.14 -22.28
C LEU A 83 21.04 -8.88 -23.61
N GLY A 84 22.10 -9.67 -23.75
CA GLY A 84 22.36 -10.56 -24.88
C GLY A 84 21.26 -11.62 -25.02
N ILE A 85 20.08 -11.16 -25.40
CA ILE A 85 18.86 -11.91 -25.55
C ILE A 85 18.57 -11.90 -27.04
N GLU A 86 19.30 -12.74 -27.76
CA GLU A 86 18.97 -13.06 -29.14
C GLU A 86 17.79 -14.03 -29.25
N ASP A 87 17.18 -14.47 -28.14
CA ASP A 87 16.05 -15.42 -28.17
C ASP A 87 15.04 -15.28 -26.98
N GLU A 88 14.59 -14.06 -26.62
CA GLU A 88 13.45 -13.95 -25.69
C GLU A 88 12.14 -14.28 -26.40
N ASN A 89 11.57 -15.41 -26.00
CA ASN A 89 10.20 -15.84 -26.23
C ASN A 89 9.22 -14.64 -26.22
N GLU A 90 8.42 -14.50 -27.27
CA GLU A 90 7.51 -13.37 -27.49
C GLU A 90 6.59 -13.10 -26.28
N ASP A 91 6.22 -14.15 -25.56
CA ASP A 91 5.41 -14.10 -24.35
C ASP A 91 6.05 -13.27 -23.22
N GLN A 92 7.37 -13.36 -23.04
CA GLN A 92 8.08 -12.60 -22.01
C GLN A 92 8.15 -11.10 -22.35
N LYS A 93 8.27 -10.77 -23.64
CA LYS A 93 8.27 -9.37 -24.10
C LYS A 93 6.90 -8.72 -23.85
N VAL A 94 5.82 -9.44 -24.14
CA VAL A 94 4.45 -8.98 -23.91
C VAL A 94 4.15 -8.85 -22.41
N SER A 95 4.57 -9.82 -21.61
CA SER A 95 4.48 -9.78 -20.14
C SER A 95 5.12 -8.52 -19.56
N ARG A 96 6.37 -8.23 -19.92
CA ARG A 96 7.09 -7.04 -19.46
C ARG A 96 6.41 -5.74 -19.88
N TYR A 97 5.94 -5.67 -21.12
CA TYR A 97 5.23 -4.49 -21.62
C TYR A 97 3.94 -4.21 -20.81
N LEU A 98 3.13 -5.24 -20.57
CA LEU A 98 1.88 -5.08 -19.81
C LEU A 98 2.11 -4.72 -18.34
N LEU A 99 3.21 -5.19 -17.74
CA LEU A 99 3.63 -4.79 -16.40
C LEU A 99 4.11 -3.33 -16.34
N GLN A 100 4.94 -2.91 -17.30
CA GLN A 100 5.48 -1.54 -17.35
C GLN A 100 4.39 -0.49 -17.58
N GLU A 101 3.40 -0.80 -18.42
CA GLU A 101 2.26 0.07 -18.70
C GLU A 101 1.16 -0.01 -17.62
N GLY A 102 1.39 -0.78 -16.54
CA GLY A 102 0.44 -0.95 -15.44
C GLY A 102 -0.89 -1.59 -15.86
N LYS A 103 -0.89 -2.36 -16.96
CA LYS A 103 -2.10 -3.05 -17.48
C LYS A 103 -2.40 -4.33 -16.72
N ILE A 104 -1.39 -4.94 -16.12
CA ILE A 104 -1.52 -6.09 -15.23
C ILE A 104 -0.64 -5.88 -14.00
N SER A 105 -1.04 -6.45 -12.86
CA SER A 105 -0.21 -6.49 -11.65
C SER A 105 0.83 -7.61 -11.71
N LEU A 106 1.87 -7.52 -10.86
CA LEU A 106 2.90 -8.57 -10.76
C LEU A 106 2.29 -9.93 -10.37
N GLU A 107 1.31 -9.93 -9.47
CA GLU A 107 0.59 -11.13 -9.06
C GLU A 107 -0.27 -11.72 -10.19
N GLN A 108 -0.92 -10.87 -11.00
CA GLN A 108 -1.66 -11.32 -12.18
C GLN A 108 -0.72 -11.92 -13.23
N ASN A 109 0.44 -11.30 -13.45
CA ASN A 109 1.45 -11.80 -14.38
C ASN A 109 1.95 -13.20 -14.00
N GLU A 110 2.24 -13.41 -12.72
CA GLU A 110 2.68 -14.71 -12.22
C GLU A 110 1.60 -15.79 -12.40
N LYS A 111 0.34 -15.46 -12.09
CA LYS A 111 -0.81 -16.36 -12.32
C LYS A 111 -1.00 -16.71 -13.79
N VAL A 112 -0.80 -15.75 -14.70
CA VAL A 112 -0.87 -16.01 -16.15
C VAL A 112 0.25 -16.96 -16.56
N MET A 113 1.50 -16.70 -16.17
CA MET A 113 2.66 -17.54 -16.53
C MET A 113 2.48 -18.99 -16.06
N GLN A 114 1.92 -19.19 -14.87
CA GLN A 114 1.61 -20.53 -14.35
C GLN A 114 0.48 -21.22 -15.12
N LYS A 115 -0.54 -20.48 -15.55
CA LYS A 115 -1.72 -21.03 -16.26
C LYS A 115 -1.52 -21.16 -17.76
N MET A 116 -0.50 -20.53 -18.33
CA MET A 116 -0.18 -20.57 -19.74
C MET A 116 0.06 -22.00 -20.25
N SER A 117 0.80 -22.80 -19.48
CA SER A 117 1.06 -24.22 -19.78
C SER A 117 -0.19 -25.10 -19.73
N VAL A 118 -1.12 -24.78 -18.82
CA VAL A 118 -2.37 -25.52 -18.61
C VAL A 118 -3.38 -25.18 -19.71
N LEU A 119 -3.50 -23.91 -20.07
CA LEU A 119 -4.42 -23.42 -21.09
C LEU A 119 -3.93 -23.72 -22.52
N LYS A 120 -2.63 -24.00 -22.70
CA LYS A 120 -1.98 -24.14 -24.02
C LYS A 120 -2.24 -22.93 -24.92
N MET A 121 -2.32 -21.75 -24.31
CA MET A 121 -2.51 -20.47 -24.99
C MET A 121 -1.24 -19.63 -24.80
N ASP A 122 -1.05 -18.66 -25.69
CA ASP A 122 -0.05 -17.62 -25.56
C ASP A 122 -0.31 -16.76 -24.31
N PHE A 123 0.68 -15.98 -23.89
CA PHE A 123 0.56 -15.14 -22.68
C PHE A 123 -0.60 -14.15 -22.82
N LEU A 124 -0.77 -13.56 -24.00
CA LEU A 124 -1.82 -12.58 -24.27
C LEU A 124 -3.21 -13.22 -24.28
N GLY A 125 -3.37 -14.38 -24.91
CA GLY A 125 -4.61 -15.16 -24.88
C GLY A 125 -4.96 -15.62 -23.47
N SER A 126 -3.97 -16.01 -22.68
CA SER A 126 -4.15 -16.36 -21.26
C SER A 126 -4.58 -15.15 -20.42
N CYS A 127 -4.01 -13.96 -20.65
CA CYS A 127 -4.45 -12.71 -20.01
C CYS A 127 -5.90 -12.34 -20.36
N LEU A 128 -6.29 -12.58 -21.62
CA LEU A 128 -7.65 -12.31 -22.10
C LEU A 128 -8.65 -13.32 -21.51
N ALA A 129 -8.32 -14.62 -21.52
CA ALA A 129 -9.16 -15.69 -20.99
C ALA A 129 -9.39 -15.56 -19.48
N LEU A 130 -8.40 -15.07 -18.74
CA LEU A 130 -8.52 -14.79 -17.30
C LEU A 130 -9.20 -13.45 -17.00
N GLY A 131 -9.53 -12.65 -18.01
CA GLY A 131 -10.20 -11.36 -17.87
C GLY A 131 -9.31 -10.26 -17.27
N TYR A 132 -7.99 -10.41 -17.34
CA TYR A 132 -7.05 -9.41 -16.82
C TYR A 132 -6.86 -8.23 -17.78
N ILE A 133 -7.08 -8.44 -19.07
CA ILE A 133 -7.00 -7.40 -20.10
C ILE A 133 -8.22 -7.43 -21.01
N ASP A 134 -8.59 -6.29 -21.59
CA ASP A 134 -9.62 -6.21 -22.62
C ASP A 134 -9.03 -6.44 -24.02
N LEU A 135 -9.90 -6.77 -24.97
CA LEU A 135 -9.52 -7.05 -26.36
C LEU A 135 -8.81 -5.86 -27.03
N LYS A 136 -9.15 -4.62 -26.62
CA LYS A 136 -8.49 -3.40 -27.10
C LYS A 136 -7.05 -3.29 -26.59
N THR A 137 -6.78 -3.62 -25.32
CA THR A 137 -5.41 -3.62 -24.77
C THR A 137 -4.59 -4.75 -25.37
N ALA A 138 -5.19 -5.92 -25.59
CA ALA A 138 -4.53 -7.04 -26.29
C ALA A 138 -4.07 -6.65 -27.71
N GLN A 139 -4.95 -6.02 -28.50
CA GLN A 139 -4.59 -5.55 -29.85
C GLN A 139 -3.49 -4.48 -29.85
N LYS A 140 -3.49 -3.58 -28.86
CA LYS A 140 -2.42 -2.57 -28.72
C LYS A 140 -1.09 -3.21 -28.38
N ALA A 141 -1.05 -4.15 -27.43
CA ALA A 141 0.16 -4.87 -27.06
C ALA A 141 0.75 -5.65 -28.25
N MET A 142 -0.10 -6.30 -29.06
CA MET A 142 0.33 -7.03 -30.25
C MET A 142 0.94 -6.10 -31.31
N LYS A 143 0.36 -4.91 -31.53
CA LYS A 143 0.89 -3.92 -32.48
C LYS A 143 2.23 -3.35 -32.02
N VAL A 144 2.37 -3.02 -30.74
CA VAL A 144 3.62 -2.50 -30.17
C VAL A 144 4.73 -3.54 -30.28
N ASN A 145 4.44 -4.82 -30.02
CA ASN A 145 5.43 -5.89 -30.15
C ASN A 145 5.89 -6.09 -31.61
N LYS A 146 4.96 -6.07 -32.58
CA LYS A 146 5.27 -6.19 -34.02
C LYS A 146 6.05 -5.01 -34.60
N ILE A 147 5.79 -3.78 -34.13
CA ILE A 147 6.51 -2.58 -34.59
C ILE A 147 7.95 -2.61 -34.06
N LYS A 148 8.16 -3.07 -32.83
CA LYS A 148 9.48 -3.13 -32.21
C LYS A 148 10.37 -4.23 -32.81
N SER A 149 9.81 -5.39 -33.17
CA SER A 149 10.57 -6.43 -33.89
C SER A 149 11.00 -5.98 -35.30
N LYS A 150 10.14 -5.28 -36.04
CA LYS A 150 10.47 -4.74 -37.36
C LYS A 150 11.51 -3.61 -37.34
N ALA A 151 11.53 -2.81 -36.27
CA ALA A 151 12.53 -1.74 -36.10
C ALA A 151 13.93 -2.27 -35.71
N THR A 152 14.01 -3.50 -35.21
CA THR A 152 15.28 -4.14 -34.78
C THR A 152 15.84 -5.09 -35.85
N GLY A 153 15.04 -5.47 -36.86
CA GLY A 153 15.43 -6.36 -37.97
C GLY A 153 15.77 -5.64 -39.28
N LEU A 154 16.42 -4.47 -39.21
CA LEU A 154 16.90 -3.72 -40.38
C LEU A 154 18.41 -3.50 -40.27
N ASN A 155 19.13 -4.61 -40.10
CA ASN A 155 20.57 -4.78 -40.31
C ASN A 155 20.79 -6.26 -40.66
N ASP A 156 20.28 -6.68 -41.81
CA ASP A 156 20.79 -7.81 -42.59
C ASP A 156 20.72 -7.42 -44.07
#